data_AF-A0A7G8DDQ8-F1
#
_entry.id   AF-A0A7G8DDQ8-F1
#
_cell.length_a   1.000
_cell.length_b   1.000
_cell.length_c   1.000
_cell.angle_alpha   90.00
_cell.angle_beta   90.00
_cell.angle_gamma   90.00
#
_symmetry.space_group_name_H-M   'P 1'
#
loop_
_entity.id
_entity.type
_entity.pdbx_description
1 polymer ?
#
loop_
_entity_poly.entity_id
_entity_poly.type
_entity_poly.pdbx_seq_one_letter_code
_entity_poly.pdbx_strand_id
1 'polypeptide(L)'
;MEHQTLEGRIAALSGEVQDLREILNKAIQHLPVPGNRHTTSAKFAQELGISKRCLIRWCETGQMDPSCFVKKKRGTRFQYVFDRQRATVCAEQIQRGER
;
A
#
# COMPACT_ATOMS: atom_id res chain seq x y z
N MET A 1 -23.02 28.06 32.85
CA MET A 1 -21.95 27.61 31.95
C MET A 1 -20.95 26.86 32.80
N GLU A 2 -20.97 25.53 32.76
CA GLU A 2 -19.99 24.72 33.48
C GLU A 2 -18.62 24.94 32.83
N HIS A 3 -17.69 25.51 33.59
CA HIS A 3 -16.29 25.58 33.17
C HIS A 3 -15.73 24.16 33.18
N GLN A 4 -15.53 23.58 32.00
CA GLN A 4 -14.75 22.36 31.88
C GLN A 4 -13.34 22.68 32.39
N THR A 5 -12.96 22.04 33.51
CA THR A 5 -11.61 22.14 34.04
C THR A 5 -10.63 21.58 33.01
N LEU A 6 -9.40 22.09 32.99
CA LEU A 6 -8.32 21.55 32.15
C LEU A 6 -8.16 20.04 32.34
N GLU A 7 -8.35 19.55 33.56
CA GLU A 7 -8.36 18.12 33.90
C GLU A 7 -9.49 17.36 33.20
N GLY A 8 -10.70 17.94 33.12
CA GLY A 8 -11.82 17.36 32.39
C GLY A 8 -11.55 17.28 30.87
N ARG A 9 -10.87 18.28 30.29
CA ARG A 9 -10.48 18.25 28.87
C ARG A 9 -9.38 17.23 28.61
N ILE A 10 -8.42 17.07 29.52
CA ILE A 10 -7.37 16.05 29.41
C ILE A 10 -7.97 14.65 29.49
N ALA A 11 -8.92 14.42 30.41
CA ALA A 11 -9.61 13.14 30.53
C ALA A 11 -10.40 12.80 29.26
N ALA A 12 -11.14 13.77 28.71
CA ALA A 12 -11.91 13.58 27.47
C ALA A 12 -11.01 13.24 26.27
N LEU A 13 -9.93 14.02 26.07
CA LEU A 13 -8.97 13.77 24.99
C LEU A 13 -8.23 12.42 25.16
N SER A 14 -7.98 12.00 26.40
CA SER A 14 -7.36 10.70 26.66
C SER A 14 -8.29 9.55 26.28
N GLY A 15 -9.60 9.70 26.54
CA GLY A 15 -10.63 8.78 26.07
C GLY A 15 -10.71 8.69 24.55
N GLU A 16 -10.74 9.85 23.86
CA GLU A 16 -10.77 9.89 22.39
C GLU A 16 -9.53 9.23 21.77
N VAL A 17 -8.34 9.46 22.32
CA VAL A 17 -7.11 8.79 21.85
C VAL A 17 -7.18 7.29 22.04
N GLN A 18 -7.77 6.82 23.15
CA GLN A 18 -7.93 5.40 23.41
C GLN A 18 -8.91 4.75 22.40
N ASP A 19 -10.03 5.40 22.11
CA ASP A 19 -11.00 4.94 21.13
C ASP A 19 -10.39 4.89 19.72
N LEU A 20 -9.65 5.93 19.33
CA LEU A 20 -8.95 5.97 18.04
C LEU A 20 -7.91 4.85 17.92
N ARG A 21 -7.20 4.52 19.01
CA ARG A 21 -6.26 3.38 19.03
C ARG A 21 -6.97 2.05 18.87
N GLU A 22 -8.14 1.87 19.50
CA GLU A 22 -8.94 0.66 19.32
C GLU A 22 -9.47 0.51 17.89
N ILE A 23 -9.99 1.59 17.31
CA ILE A 23 -10.47 1.62 15.93
C ILE A 23 -9.33 1.26 14.97
N LEU A 24 -8.15 1.86 15.17
CA LEU A 24 -6.96 1.58 14.37
C LEU A 24 -6.54 0.10 14.49
N ASN A 25 -6.52 -0.45 15.69
CA ASN A 25 -6.15 -1.85 15.90
C ASN A 25 -7.14 -2.82 15.24
N LYS A 26 -8.44 -2.53 15.33
CA LYS A 26 -9.48 -3.30 14.61
C LYS A 26 -9.29 -3.20 13.10
N ALA A 27 -9.02 -2.00 12.58
CA ALA A 27 -8.75 -1.80 11.17
C ALA A 27 -7.50 -2.58 10.71
N ILE A 28 -6.43 -2.60 11.50
CA ILE A 28 -5.20 -3.37 11.23
C ILE A 28 -5.49 -4.88 11.21
N GLN A 29 -6.33 -5.39 12.10
CA GLN A 29 -6.71 -6.81 12.10
C GLN A 29 -7.52 -7.23 10.87
N HIS A 30 -8.26 -6.28 10.28
CA HIS A 30 -8.99 -6.48 9.03
C HIS A 30 -8.18 -6.17 7.78
N LEU A 31 -6.95 -5.64 7.92
CA LEU A 31 -6.04 -5.55 6.78
C LEU A 31 -5.71 -6.98 6.33
N PRO A 32 -5.80 -7.26 5.03
CA PRO A 32 -5.41 -8.57 4.51
C PRO A 32 -3.97 -8.84 4.95
N VAL A 33 -3.76 -9.96 5.65
CA VAL A 33 -2.42 -10.46 6.00
C VAL A 33 -1.54 -10.26 4.77
N PRO A 34 -0.37 -9.59 4.89
CA PRO A 34 0.46 -9.28 3.73
C PRO A 34 0.84 -10.62 3.09
N GLY A 35 0.09 -11.02 2.06
CA GLY A 35 0.41 -12.22 1.31
C GLY A 35 1.81 -12.07 0.74
N ASN A 36 2.43 -13.19 0.35
CA ASN A 36 3.81 -13.28 -0.15
C ASN A 36 4.37 -11.92 -0.59
N ARG A 37 5.41 -11.46 0.11
CA ARG A 37 6.12 -10.20 -0.14
C ARG A 37 6.36 -9.95 -1.62
N HIS A 38 6.54 -11.03 -2.38
CA HIS A 38 6.65 -11.01 -3.82
C HIS A 38 5.38 -11.48 -4.52
N THR A 39 4.91 -10.69 -5.49
CA THR A 39 3.73 -11.01 -6.32
C THR A 39 4.06 -10.98 -7.81
N THR A 40 3.29 -11.69 -8.63
CA THR A 40 3.50 -11.69 -10.08
C THR A 40 2.83 -10.50 -10.74
N SER A 41 3.30 -10.09 -11.92
CA SER A 41 2.66 -9.03 -12.71
C SER A 41 1.16 -9.21 -12.95
N ALA A 42 0.67 -10.46 -13.03
CA ALA A 42 -0.75 -10.72 -13.29
C ALA A 42 -1.59 -10.42 -12.04
N LYS A 43 -1.17 -10.97 -10.89
CA LYS A 43 -1.84 -10.77 -9.62
C LYS A 43 -1.73 -9.32 -9.14
N PHE A 44 -0.56 -8.70 -9.29
CA PHE A 44 -0.36 -7.31 -8.88
C PHE A 44 -1.17 -6.32 -9.74
N ALA A 45 -1.22 -6.53 -11.06
CA ALA A 45 -2.05 -5.69 -11.92
C ALA A 45 -3.54 -5.78 -11.56
N GLN A 46 -4.02 -6.99 -11.22
CA GLN A 46 -5.39 -7.19 -10.72
C GLN A 46 -5.64 -6.42 -9.41
N GLU A 47 -4.71 -6.45 -8.46
CA GLU A 47 -4.79 -5.72 -7.19
C GLU A 47 -4.86 -4.20 -7.40
N LEU A 48 -4.13 -3.69 -8.39
CA LEU A 48 -4.12 -2.27 -8.75
C LEU A 48 -5.30 -1.83 -9.63
N GLY A 49 -6.15 -2.76 -10.08
CA GLY A 49 -7.25 -2.46 -11.00
C GLY A 49 -6.79 -2.03 -12.41
N ILE A 50 -5.58 -2.41 -12.84
CA ILE A 50 -5.02 -2.07 -14.15
C ILE A 50 -4.75 -3.30 -15.00
N SER A 51 -4.56 -3.10 -16.31
CA SER A 51 -4.12 -4.20 -17.17
C SER A 51 -2.66 -4.58 -16.90
N LYS A 52 -2.33 -5.87 -16.99
CA LYS A 52 -0.94 -6.36 -16.91
C LYS A 52 -0.01 -5.67 -17.91
N ARG A 53 -0.52 -5.32 -19.11
CA ARG A 53 0.26 -4.61 -20.13
C ARG A 53 0.62 -3.19 -19.69
N CYS A 54 -0.29 -2.50 -18.99
CA CYS A 54 -0.01 -1.18 -18.41
C CYS A 54 1.11 -1.26 -17.36
N LEU A 55 1.01 -2.19 -16.42
CA LEU A 55 2.02 -2.41 -15.39
C LEU A 55 3.41 -2.73 -15.99
N ILE A 56 3.46 -3.58 -17.02
CA ILE A 56 4.72 -3.90 -17.71
C ILE A 56 5.28 -2.67 -18.41
N ARG A 57 4.42 -1.84 -19.04
CA ARG A 57 4.86 -0.59 -19.65
C ARG A 57 5.50 0.32 -18.63
N TRP A 58 4.94 0.48 -17.42
CA TRP A 58 5.56 1.27 -16.36
C TRP A 58 6.98 0.81 -16.02
N CYS A 59 7.21 -0.51 -16.03
CA CYS A 59 8.54 -1.08 -15.81
C CYS A 59 9.50 -0.78 -16.98
N GLU A 60 9.01 -0.87 -18.21
CA GLU A 60 9.81 -0.71 -19.43
C GLU A 60 10.11 0.76 -19.76
N THR A 61 9.21 1.68 -19.41
CA THR A 61 9.38 3.12 -19.58
C THR A 61 10.08 3.80 -18.41
N GLY A 62 10.46 3.04 -17.37
CA GLY A 62 11.13 3.56 -16.19
C GLY A 62 10.24 4.39 -15.25
N GLN A 63 8.91 4.29 -15.37
CA GLN A 63 7.98 4.93 -14.45
C GLN A 63 7.94 4.20 -13.10
N MET A 64 8.11 2.88 -13.11
CA MET A 64 8.24 2.06 -11.90
C MET A 64 9.71 1.94 -11.54
N ASP A 65 10.05 2.22 -10.28
CA ASP A 65 11.42 2.11 -9.79
C ASP A 65 11.95 0.66 -9.94
N PRO A 66 13.17 0.45 -10.47
CA PRO A 66 13.73 -0.89 -10.66
C PRO A 66 13.86 -1.71 -9.36
N SER A 67 13.93 -1.06 -8.19
CA SER A 67 13.96 -1.74 -6.89
C SER A 67 12.61 -2.35 -6.49
N CYS A 68 11.53 -1.99 -7.17
CA CYS A 68 10.18 -2.53 -6.94
C CYS A 68 9.97 -3.89 -7.61
N PHE A 69 10.82 -4.30 -8.58
CA PHE A 69 10.59 -5.53 -9.32
C PHE A 69 11.87 -6.22 -9.80
N VAL A 70 11.73 -7.52 -10.10
CA VAL A 70 12.76 -8.31 -10.76
C VAL A 70 12.17 -8.95 -12.01
N LYS A 71 12.88 -8.80 -13.13
CA LYS A 71 12.56 -9.46 -14.40
C LYS A 71 13.27 -10.81 -14.46
N LYS A 72 12.51 -11.91 -14.36
CA LYS A 72 13.03 -13.29 -14.43
C LYS A 72 12.74 -13.92 -15.79
N LYS A 73 13.72 -14.57 -16.39
CA LYS A 73 13.52 -15.37 -17.62
C LYS A 73 12.85 -16.70 -17.27
N ARG A 74 11.80 -17.06 -17.99
CA ARG A 74 11.03 -18.32 -17.87
C ARG A 74 10.84 -18.89 -19.27
N GLY A 75 11.75 -19.77 -19.67
CA GLY A 75 11.80 -20.29 -21.05
C GLY A 75 12.03 -19.16 -22.05
N THR A 76 11.12 -19.03 -23.02
CA THR A 76 11.14 -17.97 -24.04
C THR A 76 10.52 -16.66 -23.58
N ARG A 77 9.91 -16.62 -22.39
CA ARG A 77 9.17 -15.46 -21.88
C ARG A 77 9.85 -14.84 -20.65
N PHE A 78 9.50 -13.61 -20.34
CA PHE A 78 9.89 -12.94 -19.09
C PHE A 78 8.70 -12.88 -18.13
N GLN A 79 8.97 -13.05 -16.84
CA GLN A 79 8.04 -12.85 -15.75
C GLN A 79 8.55 -11.72 -14.86
N TYR A 80 7.72 -10.71 -14.64
CA TYR A 80 8.00 -9.65 -13.68
C TYR A 80 7.43 -10.06 -12.32
N VAL A 81 8.27 -9.98 -11.29
CA VAL A 81 7.94 -10.28 -9.90
C VAL A 81 8.19 -9.02 -9.09
N PHE A 82 7.20 -8.56 -8.34
CA PHE A 82 7.21 -7.28 -7.65
C PHE A 82 7.35 -7.48 -6.15
N ASP A 83 8.19 -6.68 -5.48
CA ASP A 83 8.09 -6.48 -4.02
C ASP A 83 6.82 -5.66 -3.78
N ARG A 84 5.80 -6.31 -3.22
CA ARG A 84 4.45 -5.76 -3.13
C ARG A 84 4.45 -4.42 -2.37
N GLN A 85 5.18 -4.32 -1.26
CA GLN A 85 5.13 -3.12 -0.43
C GLN A 85 5.73 -1.93 -1.17
N ARG A 86 6.91 -2.10 -1.77
CA ARG A 86 7.57 -1.01 -2.52
C ARG A 86 6.80 -0.67 -3.79
N ALA A 87 6.34 -1.68 -4.51
CA ALA A 87 5.63 -1.49 -5.77
C ALA A 87 4.25 -0.84 -5.57
N THR A 88 3.55 -1.09 -4.45
CA THR A 88 2.28 -0.42 -4.14
C THR A 88 2.49 1.08 -3.96
N VAL A 89 3.48 1.50 -3.15
CA VAL A 89 3.78 2.93 -2.94
C VAL A 89 4.11 3.61 -4.26
N CYS A 90 4.98 2.99 -5.08
CA CYS A 90 5.33 3.54 -6.38
C CYS A 90 4.13 3.60 -7.34
N ALA A 91 3.28 2.57 -7.36
CA ALA A 91 2.07 2.54 -8.18
C ALA A 91 1.08 3.66 -7.81
N GLU A 92 0.89 3.91 -6.51
CA GLU A 92 0.03 5.00 -6.02
C GLU A 92 0.56 6.37 -6.47
N GLN A 93 1.87 6.60 -6.39
CA GLN A 93 2.51 7.84 -6.86
C GLN A 93 2.30 8.05 -8.37
N ILE A 94 2.54 7.01 -9.17
CA ILE A 94 2.32 7.05 -10.63
C ILE A 94 0.86 7.39 -10.94
N GLN A 95 -0.10 6.82 -10.21
CA GLN A 95 -1.54 7.08 -10.42
C GLN A 95 -1.95 8.50 -10.02
N ARG A 96 -1.30 9.08 -9.01
CA ARG A 96 -1.50 10.48 -8.59
C ARG A 96 -0.78 11.48 -9.50
N GLY A 97 0.13 11.02 -10.36
CA GLY A 97 0.98 11.88 -11.19
C GLY A 97 2.13 12.52 -10.42
N GLU A 98 2.42 12.02 -9.22
CA GLU A 98 3.53 12.46 -8.37
C GLU A 98 4.78 11.68 -8.80
N ARG A 99 5.85 12.38 -9.22
CA ARG A 99 7.14 11.79 -9.62
C ARG A 99 8.16 11.91 -8.51
#